data_AF-A0A4S0N2W0-F1
#
_entry.id   AF-A0A4S0N2W0-F1
#
_cell.length_a   1.000
_cell.length_b   1.000
_cell.length_c   1.000
_cell.angle_alpha   90.00
_cell.angle_beta   90.00
_cell.angle_gamma   90.00
#
_symmetry.space_group_name_H-M   'P 1'
#
loop_
_entity.id
_entity.type
_entity.pdbx_description
1 polymer ?
#
loop_
_entity_poly.entity_id
_entity_poly.type
_entity_poly.pdbx_seq_one_letter_code
_entity_poly.pdbx_strand_id
1 'polypeptide(L)' 'DILAKVDGPYDGRWDRFNAPVRSAMTSSLHTLQASQTLDALLPVFDRNEVAIVFDGEEFIGLITRIDLINHLRRRAK' A
#
# COMPACT_ATOMS: atom_id res chain seq x y z
N ASP A 1 2.87 -7.38 8.81
CA ASP A 1 1.41 -7.25 8.98
C ASP A 1 1.14 -6.12 9.98
N ILE A 2 0.45 -5.06 9.54
CA ILE A 2 0.12 -3.88 10.35
C ILE A 2 -1.00 -4.20 11.34
N LEU A 3 -1.98 -5.00 10.92
CA LEU A 3 -3.12 -5.38 11.76
C LEU A 3 -2.65 -6.22 12.94
N ALA A 4 -1.74 -7.16 12.72
CA ALA A 4 -1.14 -7.94 13.80
C ALA A 4 -0.40 -7.11 14.88
N LYS A 5 -0.01 -5.86 14.58
CA LYS A 5 0.62 -4.95 15.57
C LYS A 5 -0.38 -4.14 16.38
N VAL A 6 -1.60 -3.96 15.87
CA VAL A 6 -2.65 -3.15 16.50
C VAL A 6 -3.69 -4.05 17.16
N ASP A 7 -4.09 -5.12 16.48
CA ASP A 7 -4.93 -6.18 17.00
C ASP A 7 -4.14 -7.14 17.89
N GLY A 8 -4.83 -7.71 18.87
CA GLY A 8 -4.27 -8.58 19.89
C GLY A 8 -5.29 -8.84 21.01
N PRO A 9 -4.89 -9.51 22.11
CA PRO A 9 -5.77 -9.77 23.25
C PRO A 9 -6.45 -8.50 23.77
N TYR A 10 -7.65 -8.61 24.33
CA TYR A 10 -8.38 -7.42 24.82
C TYR A 10 -7.56 -6.60 25.83
N ASP A 11 -6.77 -7.28 26.65
CA ASP A 11 -5.85 -6.66 27.59
C ASP A 11 -4.75 -5.85 26.87
N GLY A 12 -4.59 -4.59 27.28
CA GLY A 12 -3.63 -3.66 26.68
C GLY A 12 -4.02 -3.15 25.28
N ARG A 13 -5.26 -3.36 24.81
CA ARG A 13 -5.75 -2.82 23.53
C ARG A 13 -5.59 -1.31 23.45
N TRP A 14 -5.95 -0.60 24.52
CA TRP A 14 -5.85 0.86 24.56
C TRP A 14 -4.41 1.35 24.54
N ASP A 15 -3.48 0.65 25.18
CA ASP A 15 -2.06 1.01 25.15
C ASP A 15 -1.46 0.83 23.76
N ARG A 16 -1.81 -0.25 23.05
CA ARG A 16 -1.40 -0.46 21.64
C ARG A 16 -2.02 0.57 20.71
N PHE A 17 -3.30 0.91 20.92
CA PHE A 17 -3.98 1.93 20.14
C PHE A 17 -3.39 3.33 20.34
N ASN A 18 -2.99 3.65 21.59
CA ASN A 18 -2.34 4.91 21.94
C ASN A 18 -0.85 4.96 21.53
N ALA A 19 -0.29 3.85 21.06
CA ALA A 19 1.10 3.81 20.62
C ALA A 19 1.31 4.71 19.39
N PRO A 20 2.52 5.27 19.19
CA PRO A 20 2.82 6.05 18.00
C PRO A 20 2.55 5.26 16.71
N VAL A 21 1.91 5.88 15.71
CA VAL A 21 1.56 5.23 14.43
C VAL A 21 2.76 4.52 13.78
N ARG A 22 3.97 5.11 13.89
CA ARG A 22 5.23 4.51 13.41
C ARG A 22 5.49 3.10 13.94
N SER A 23 4.93 2.74 15.10
CA SER A 23 5.07 1.39 15.67
C SER A 23 4.39 0.34 14.80
N ALA A 24 3.26 0.70 14.18
CA ALA A 24 2.49 -0.16 13.29
C ALA A 24 2.94 -0.07 11.82
N MET A 25 3.57 1.04 11.40
CA MET A 25 4.08 1.23 10.04
C MET A 25 5.20 0.23 9.67
N THR A 26 5.41 0.05 8.35
CA THR A 26 6.53 -0.70 7.76
C THR A 26 7.47 0.23 7.01
N SER A 27 8.77 -0.04 7.05
CA SER A 27 9.79 0.63 6.24
C SER A 27 10.17 -0.16 4.98
N SER A 28 9.70 -1.40 4.86
CA SER A 28 9.87 -2.21 3.64
C SER A 28 8.86 -1.75 2.60
N LEU A 29 9.22 -0.71 1.85
CA LEU A 29 8.39 -0.13 0.80
C LEU A 29 8.82 -0.66 -0.56
N HIS A 30 7.85 -1.06 -1.38
CA HIS A 30 8.06 -1.36 -2.79
C HIS A 30 7.53 -0.19 -3.62
N THR A 31 8.43 0.46 -4.36
CA THR A 31 8.11 1.63 -5.18
C THR A 31 8.19 1.29 -6.66
N LEU A 32 7.45 2.05 -7.47
CA LEU A 32 7.46 1.98 -8.92
C LEU A 32 7.74 3.37 -9.49
N GLN A 33 8.33 3.42 -10.67
CA GLN A 33 8.52 4.66 -11.43
C GLN A 33 7.32 4.91 -12.35
N ALA A 34 6.90 6.16 -12.49
CA ALA A 34 5.75 6.56 -13.31
C ALA A 34 5.91 6.18 -14.80
N SER A 35 7.15 6.02 -15.25
CA SER A 35 7.50 5.59 -16.60
C SER A 35 7.34 4.08 -16.84
N GLN A 36 7.12 3.28 -15.79
CA GLN A 36 6.92 1.84 -15.92
C GLN A 36 5.55 1.50 -16.49
N THR A 37 5.48 0.34 -17.15
CA THR A 37 4.23 -0.19 -17.72
C THR A 37 3.24 -0.61 -16.64
N LEU A 38 1.95 -0.61 -16.97
CA LEU A 38 0.86 -1.09 -16.10
C LEU A 38 1.11 -2.50 -15.53
N ASP A 39 1.76 -3.39 -16.28
CA ASP A 39 2.06 -4.76 -15.84
C ASP A 39 2.98 -4.82 -14.60
N ALA A 40 3.75 -3.76 -14.35
CA ALA A 40 4.59 -3.64 -13.15
C ALA A 40 3.78 -3.54 -11.85
N LEU A 41 2.48 -3.24 -11.95
CA LEU A 41 1.56 -3.24 -10.80
C LEU A 41 1.21 -4.66 -10.33
N LEU A 42 1.24 -5.65 -11.21
CA LEU A 42 0.76 -7.01 -10.90
C LEU A 42 1.60 -7.67 -9.78
N PRO A 43 2.94 -7.68 -9.83
CA PRO A 43 3.75 -8.29 -8.77
C PRO A 43 3.59 -7.61 -7.41
N VAL A 44 3.29 -6.30 -7.39
CA VAL A 44 3.00 -5.57 -6.14
C VAL A 44 1.69 -6.05 -5.54
N PHE A 45 0.65 -6.16 -6.37
CA PHE A 45 -0.66 -6.59 -5.90
C PHE A 45 -0.68 -8.06 -5.48
N ASP A 46 0.10 -8.93 -6.11
CA ASP A 46 0.23 -10.34 -5.71
C ASP A 46 0.79 -10.50 -4.29
N ARG A 47 1.57 -9.53 -3.82
CA ARG A 47 2.04 -9.45 -2.42
C ARG A 47 1.03 -8.84 -1.45
N ASN A 48 -0.19 -8.53 -1.91
CA ASN A 48 -1.21 -7.79 -1.16
C ASN A 48 -0.74 -6.39 -0.72
N GLU A 49 0.15 -5.77 -1.50
CA GLU A 49 0.69 -4.45 -1.24
C GLU A 49 -0.02 -3.38 -2.09
N VAL A 50 0.25 -2.11 -1.79
CA VAL A 50 -0.10 -0.97 -2.63
C VAL A 50 1.12 -0.53 -3.43
N ALA A 51 0.91 -0.06 -4.66
CA ALA A 51 1.99 0.47 -5.47
C ALA A 51 2.25 1.93 -5.11
N ILE A 52 3.43 2.23 -4.55
CA ILE A 52 3.87 3.58 -4.24
C ILE A 52 4.62 4.11 -5.46
N VAL A 53 4.13 5.16 -6.09
CA VAL A 53 4.63 5.64 -7.39
C VAL A 53 5.45 6.91 -7.22
N PHE A 54 6.60 6.94 -7.88
CA PHE A 54 7.52 8.06 -7.95
C PHE A 54 7.74 8.49 -9.41
N ASP A 55 8.05 9.77 -9.62
CA ASP A 55 8.67 10.26 -10.85
C ASP A 55 10.07 10.78 -10.51
N GLY A 56 11.09 9.96 -10.79
CA GLY A 56 12.43 10.15 -10.25
C GLY A 56 12.42 10.06 -8.74
N GLU A 57 12.70 11.18 -8.07
CA GLU A 57 12.73 11.34 -6.61
C GLU A 57 11.43 11.91 -6.02
N GLU A 58 10.48 12.32 -6.87
CA GLU A 58 9.23 12.92 -6.44
C GLU A 58 8.15 11.85 -6.21
N PHE A 59 7.59 11.80 -5.00
CA PHE A 59 6.44 10.95 -4.71
C PHE A 59 5.17 11.55 -5.32
N ILE A 60 4.56 10.84 -6.26
CA ILE A 60 3.37 11.33 -6.97
C ILE A 60 2.05 10.72 -6.46
N GLY A 61 2.11 9.56 -5.81
CA GLY A 61 0.92 8.95 -5.22
C GLY A 61 1.00 7.44 -5.05
N LEU A 62 -0.14 6.84 -4.71
CA LEU A 62 -0.28 5.39 -4.60
C LEU A 62 -1.39 4.86 -5.51
N ILE A 63 -1.25 3.62 -5.96
CA ILE A 63 -2.22 2.91 -6.76
C ILE A 63 -2.61 1.62 -6.04
N THR A 64 -3.92 1.38 -5.93
CA THR A 64 -4.47 0.14 -5.38
C THR A 64 -4.95 -0.81 -6.48
N ARG A 65 -5.19 -2.07 -6.12
CA ARG A 65 -5.81 -3.06 -7.01
C ARG A 65 -7.18 -2.59 -7.54
N ILE A 66 -7.95 -1.89 -6.70
CA ILE A 66 -9.27 -1.35 -7.07
C ILE A 66 -9.12 -0.25 -8.13
N ASP A 67 -8.07 0.58 -8.05
CA ASP A 67 -7.80 1.62 -9.04
C ASP A 67 -7.49 1.02 -10.42
N LEU A 68 -6.69 -0.04 -10.47
CA LEU A 68 -6.40 -0.76 -11.72
C LEU A 68 -7.68 -1.34 -12.34
N ILE A 69 -8.51 -2.00 -11.55
CA ILE A 69 -9.81 -2.54 -12.01
C ILE A 69 -10.69 -1.41 -12.54
N ASN A 70 -10.77 -0.29 -11.80
CA ASN A 70 -11.55 0.87 -12.21
C ASN A 70 -11.04 1.50 -13.50
N HIS A 71 -9.71 1.58 -13.68
CA HIS A 71 -9.07 2.08 -14.89
C HIS A 71 -9.42 1.20 -16.10
N LEU A 72 -9.26 -0.13 -15.97
CA LEU A 72 -9.58 -1.09 -17.03
C LEU A 72 -11.06 -1.05 -17.42
N ARG A 73 -11.96 -0.96 -16.44
CA ARG A 73 -13.41 -0.84 -16.68
C ARG A 73 -13.77 0.41 -17.48
N ARG A 74 -13.09 1.54 -17.24
CA ARG A 74 -13.34 2.80 -17.97
C ARG A 74 -12.82 2.76 -19.40
N ARG A 75 -11.77 1.97 -19.69
CA ARG A 75 -11.16 1.84 -21.02
C ARG A 75 -11.88 0.88 -21.95
N ALA A 76 -12.67 -0.05 -21.40
CA ALA A 76 -13.48 -1.00 -22.15
C ALA A 76 -14.84 -0.44 -22.61
N LYS A 77 -15.18 0.79 -22.20
CA LYS A 77 -16.27 1.58 -22.76
C LYS A 77 -15.75 2.48 -23.86
#